data_AF-A0A397V1C7-F1
#
_entry.id   AF-A0A397V1C7-F1
#
_cell.length_a   1.000
_cell.length_b   1.000
_cell.length_c   1.000
_cell.angle_alpha   90.00
_cell.angle_beta   90.00
_cell.angle_gamma   90.00
#
_symmetry.space_group_name_H-M   'P 1'
#
loop_
_entity.id
_entity.type
_entity.pdbx_description
1 polymer ?
#
loop_
_entity_poly.entity_id
_entity_poly.type
_entity_poly.pdbx_seq_one_letter_code
_entity_poly.pdbx_strand_id
1 'polypeptide(L)'
;MTIKHFEKLSNNYIELLEKEIDFNVIIKVGKSTSIKEFKAHSAILKCRSFYFQNKLKDSLKDVNRIMKIDLESHITIQQFEIII
;
A
#
# COMPACT_ATOMS: atom_id res chain seq x y z
N MET A 1 18.90 -16.99 -14.45
CA MET A 1 17.98 -16.24 -15.34
C MET A 1 16.78 -15.71 -14.57
N THR A 2 16.13 -16.53 -13.73
CA THR A 2 14.97 -16.17 -12.89
C THR A 2 15.20 -15.00 -11.92
N ILE A 3 16.39 -14.88 -11.32
CA ILE A 3 16.72 -13.79 -10.39
C ILE A 3 16.59 -12.40 -11.05
N LYS A 4 17.10 -12.23 -12.28
CA LYS A 4 16.98 -10.97 -13.03
C LYS A 4 15.53 -10.63 -13.38
N HIS A 5 14.67 -11.66 -13.57
CA HIS A 5 13.24 -11.45 -13.81
C HIS A 5 12.53 -10.96 -12.55
N PHE A 6 12.81 -11.53 -11.37
CA PHE A 6 12.21 -11.09 -10.12
C PHE A 6 12.67 -9.69 -9.70
N GLU A 7 13.95 -9.37 -9.91
CA GLU A 7 14.46 -8.01 -9.68
C GLU A 7 13.74 -6.98 -10.57
N LYS A 8 13.63 -7.27 -11.87
CA LYS A 8 12.89 -6.39 -12.80
C LYS A 8 11.43 -6.23 -12.39
N LEU A 9 10.75 -7.33 -12.03
CA LEU A 9 9.37 -7.30 -11.58
C LEU A 9 9.21 -6.47 -10.29
N SER A 10 10.12 -6.64 -9.32
CA SER A 10 10.13 -5.84 -8.09
C SER A 10 10.30 -4.36 -8.38
N ASN A 11 11.23 -4.00 -9.27
CA ASN A 11 11.45 -2.61 -9.68
C ASN A 11 10.23 -2.03 -10.40
N ASN A 12 9.50 -2.83 -11.19
CA ASN A 12 8.25 -2.39 -11.81
C ASN A 12 7.16 -2.10 -10.76
N TYR A 13 7.08 -2.87 -9.67
CA TYR A 13 6.15 -2.55 -8.58
C TYR A 13 6.54 -1.27 -7.83
N ILE A 14 7.83 -1.04 -7.59
CA ILE A 14 8.33 0.21 -7.01
C ILE A 14 7.94 1.39 -7.91
N GLU A 15 8.12 1.25 -9.23
CA GLU A 15 7.76 2.29 -10.19
C GLU A 15 6.25 2.61 -10.18
N LEU A 16 5.38 1.59 -10.06
CA LEU A 16 3.94 1.79 -9.91
C LEU A 16 3.60 2.58 -8.64
N LEU A 17 4.30 2.29 -7.53
CA LEU A 17 4.12 2.97 -6.25
C LEU A 17 4.57 4.44 -6.33
N GLU A 18 5.79 4.68 -6.79
CA GLU A 18 6.39 6.03 -6.87
C GLU A 18 5.68 6.94 -7.86
N LYS A 19 5.22 6.38 -9.00
CA LYS A 19 4.48 7.14 -10.02
C LYS A 19 2.98 7.20 -9.75
N GLU A 20 2.52 6.57 -8.68
CA GLU A 20 1.10 6.53 -8.28
C GLU A 20 0.19 6.01 -9.40
N ILE A 21 0.67 5.06 -10.20
CA ILE A 21 -0.09 4.48 -11.33
C ILE A 21 -1.05 3.42 -10.79
N ASP A 22 -2.33 3.49 -11.16
CA ASP A 22 -3.36 2.50 -10.82
C ASP A 22 -3.53 2.22 -9.30
N PHE A 23 -3.18 3.19 -8.44
CA PHE A 23 -3.41 3.05 -7.01
C PHE A 23 -4.91 2.93 -6.72
N ASN A 24 -5.27 2.09 -5.75
CA ASN A 24 -6.66 1.86 -5.34
C ASN A 24 -6.87 1.95 -3.82
N VAL A 25 -5.80 2.28 -3.08
CA VAL A 25 -5.85 2.53 -1.64
C VAL A 25 -5.11 3.83 -1.33
N ILE A 26 -5.68 4.68 -0.48
CA ILE A 26 -5.03 5.79 0.19
C ILE A 26 -4.92 5.44 1.67
N ILE A 27 -3.72 5.48 2.23
CA ILE A 27 -3.44 5.18 3.63
C ILE A 27 -2.90 6.44 4.30
N LYS A 28 -3.58 6.91 5.35
CA LYS A 28 -3.07 7.97 6.22
C LYS A 28 -2.31 7.35 7.38
N VAL A 29 -1.09 7.81 7.63
CA VAL A 29 -0.23 7.31 8.70
C VAL A 29 0.37 8.49 9.47
N GLY A 30 0.43 8.33 10.80
CA GLY A 30 1.04 9.32 11.69
C GLY A 30 0.03 9.85 12.71
N LYS A 31 0.36 10.93 13.41
CA LYS A 31 -0.48 11.51 14.47
C LYS A 31 -0.51 13.01 14.35
N SER A 32 -1.69 13.61 14.48
CA SER A 32 -1.93 15.05 14.64
C SER A 32 -1.15 15.89 13.63
N THR A 33 0.01 16.43 14.01
CA THR A 33 0.81 17.35 13.19
C THR A 33 1.76 16.66 12.21
N SER A 34 1.94 15.34 12.29
CA SER A 34 2.79 14.56 11.39
C SER A 34 1.96 13.43 10.79
N ILE A 35 1.20 13.76 9.75
CA ILE A 35 0.39 12.81 8.96
C ILE A 35 0.94 12.79 7.53
N LYS A 36 1.16 11.59 7.00
CA LYS A 36 1.52 11.36 5.60
C LYS A 36 0.47 10.48 4.94
N GLU A 37 0.09 10.85 3.72
CA GLU A 37 -0.77 10.03 2.88
C GLU A 37 0.09 9.19 1.93
N PHE A 38 -0.24 7.91 1.82
CA PHE A 38 0.37 6.96 0.92
C PHE A 38 -0.66 6.46 -0.07
N LYS A 39 -0.39 6.60 -1.37
CA LYS A 39 -1.15 5.93 -2.43
C LYS A 39 -0.52 4.57 -2.68
N ALA A 40 -1.33 3.53 -2.66
CA ALA A 40 -0.86 2.15 -2.62
C ALA A 40 -1.78 1.19 -3.38
N HIS A 41 -1.29 -0.03 -3.59
CA HIS A 41 -2.01 -1.10 -4.29
C HIS A 41 -2.46 -2.17 -3.29
N SER A 42 -3.77 -2.40 -3.24
CA SER A 42 -4.36 -3.40 -2.35
C SER A 42 -3.78 -4.80 -2.55
N ALA A 43 -3.43 -5.18 -3.77
CA ALA A 43 -2.82 -6.47 -4.07
C ALA A 43 -1.51 -6.68 -3.29
N ILE A 44 -0.61 -5.68 -3.31
CA ILE A 44 0.67 -5.73 -2.61
C ILE A 44 0.47 -5.72 -1.09
N LEU A 45 -0.37 -4.82 -0.59
CA LEU A 45 -0.67 -4.71 0.85
C LEU A 45 -1.22 -6.02 1.43
N LYS A 46 -2.13 -6.70 0.72
CA LYS A 46 -2.69 -7.99 1.14
C LYS A 46 -1.64 -9.11 1.17
N CYS A 47 -0.64 -9.06 0.29
CA CYS A 47 0.48 -10.01 0.31
C CYS A 47 1.48 -9.73 1.45
N ARG A 48 1.65 -8.46 1.84
CA ARG A 48 2.64 -8.03 2.85
C ARG A 48 2.12 -8.07 4.29
N SER A 49 0.80 -8.05 4.50
CA SER A 49 0.24 -7.96 5.85
C SER A 49 -1.12 -8.65 5.98
N PHE A 50 -1.24 -9.51 6.99
CA PHE A 50 -2.51 -10.13 7.36
C PHE A 50 -3.58 -9.10 7.78
N TYR A 51 -3.16 -7.99 8.40
CA TYR A 51 -4.07 -6.89 8.70
C TYR A 51 -4.74 -6.35 7.43
N PHE A 52 -3.93 -6.04 6.41
CA PHE A 52 -4.44 -5.55 5.14
C PHE A 52 -5.21 -6.62 4.37
N GLN A 53 -4.78 -7.89 4.43
CA GLN A 53 -5.53 -9.02 3.88
C GLN A 53 -6.98 -9.04 4.37
N ASN A 54 -7.18 -8.87 5.68
CA ASN A 54 -8.52 -8.84 6.28
C ASN A 54 -9.25 -7.52 6.03
N LYS A 55 -8.57 -6.38 6.21
CA LYS A 55 -9.17 -5.05 6.05
C LYS A 55 -9.66 -4.79 4.63
N LEU A 56 -8.92 -5.28 3.63
CA LEU A 56 -9.21 -5.12 2.19
C LEU A 56 -10.00 -6.28 1.58
N LYS A 57 -10.51 -7.23 2.39
CA LYS A 57 -11.18 -8.44 1.89
C LYS A 57 -12.38 -8.12 0.98
N ASP A 58 -13.14 -7.07 1.30
CA ASP A 58 -14.33 -6.64 0.54
C ASP A 58 -14.05 -5.54 -0.49
N SER A 59 -12.80 -5.10 -0.64
CA SER A 59 -12.43 -4.00 -1.57
C SER A 59 -12.74 -4.28 -3.04
N LEU A 60 -12.96 -5.55 -3.40
CA LEU A 60 -13.27 -5.98 -4.77
C LEU A 60 -14.73 -5.76 -5.19
N LYS A 61 -15.62 -5.35 -4.27
CA LYS A 61 -17.05 -5.18 -4.56
C LYS A 61 -17.38 -3.88 -5.28
N ASP A 62 -16.47 -2.91 -5.26
CA ASP A 62 -16.65 -1.59 -5.89
C ASP A 62 -15.37 -1.20 -6.63
N VAL A 63 -15.29 -1.61 -7.90
CA VAL A 63 -14.06 -1.54 -8.73
C VAL A 63 -13.60 -0.09 -8.95
N ASN A 64 -14.51 0.88 -8.82
CA ASN A 64 -14.22 2.30 -9.09
C ASN A 64 -13.95 3.12 -7.83
N ARG A 65 -14.05 2.52 -6.64
CA ARG A 65 -13.89 3.24 -5.38
C ARG A 65 -12.47 3.13 -4.85
N ILE A 66 -11.82 4.28 -4.71
CA ILE A 66 -10.57 4.39 -3.95
C ILE A 66 -10.86 4.16 -2.47
N MET A 67 -10.21 3.15 -1.89
CA MET A 67 -10.36 2.82 -0.48
C MET A 67 -9.47 3.72 0.38
N LYS A 68 -10.02 4.30 1.45
CA LYS A 68 -9.27 5.13 2.40
C LYS A 68 -9.10 4.37 3.71
N ILE A 69 -7.86 4.25 4.20
CA ILE A 69 -7.53 3.62 5.48
C ILE A 69 -6.79 4.64 6.34
N ASP A 70 -7.14 4.66 7.62
CA ASP A 70 -6.47 5.49 8.61
C ASP A 70 -5.74 4.57 9.61
N LEU A 71 -4.44 4.83 9.82
CA LEU A 71 -3.59 4.12 10.77
C LEU A 71 -3.14 5.02 11.93
N GLU A 72 -3.86 6.10 12.22
CA GLU A 72 -3.50 7.25 13.08
C GLU A 72 -3.04 6.96 14.52
N SER A 73 -2.83 5.71 14.94
CA SER A 73 -2.32 5.43 16.28
C SER A 73 -1.46 4.18 16.46
N HIS A 74 -1.25 3.37 15.42
CA HIS A 74 -0.66 2.04 15.56
C HIS A 74 0.74 1.88 14.97
N ILE A 75 1.17 2.80 14.10
CA ILE A 75 2.45 2.71 13.40
C ILE A 75 2.97 4.09 13.02
N THR A 76 4.29 4.28 13.04
CA THR A 76 4.94 5.50 12.57
C THR A 76 5.06 5.53 11.05
N ILE A 77 5.26 6.72 10.47
CA ILE A 77 5.49 6.89 9.02
C ILE A 77 6.66 6.02 8.55
N GLN A 78 7.79 6.05 9.25
CA GLN A 78 8.99 5.28 8.91
C GLN A 78 8.75 3.76 8.98
N GLN A 79 8.01 3.29 9.98
CA GLN A 79 7.66 1.87 10.07
C GLN A 79 6.73 1.45 8.92
N PHE A 80 5.85 2.34 8.47
CA PHE A 80 4.98 2.06 7.35
C PHE A 80 5.74 2.02 6.01
N GLU A 81 6.76 2.86 5.82
CA GLU A 81 7.64 2.84 4.64
C GLU A 81 8.38 1.52 4.44
N ILE A 82 8.57 0.72 5.50
CA ILE A 82 9.16 -0.63 5.40
C ILE A 82 8.13 -1.65 4.88
N ILE A 83 6.83 -1.39 5.08
CA ILE A 83 5.74 -2.31 4.74
C ILE A 83 5.27 -2.14 3.28
N ILE A 84 5.28 -0.89 2.79
CA ILE A 84 4.73 -0.52 1.48
C ILE A 84 5.71 -0.77 0.31
#